data_AF-D2XMU1-F1
#
_entry.id   AF-D2XMU1-F1
#
_cell.length_a   1.000
_cell.length_b   1.000
_cell.length_c   1.000
_cell.angle_alpha   90.00
_cell.angle_beta   90.00
_cell.angle_gamma   90.00
#
_symmetry.space_group_name_H-M   'P 1'
#
loop_
_entity.id
_entity.type
_entity.pdbx_description
1 polymer ?
#
loop_
_entity_poly.entity_id
_entity_poly.type
_entity_poly.pdbx_seq_one_letter_code
_entity_poly.pdbx_strand_id
1 'polypeptide(L)'
;FGHERLLGSVGSISMNMFVETTSRDDNPYNDEAYISANIEVVTDLLLQGQSNPELVSYSGEVRGESAMEYEYQIGNPVNHIYVLKNKGPGTVEVAHITISWPYEVASGKWLLYMTDYPELDGEGNCTIDPMYVNFLDVKKNKDESIVYSPDELPASTRRKRDVAPSHDIIGPTGEKTGRIETLSCQHGTARCFTFDCFTGPLASGDSTVVRIRSRLWNSTFLEDFRKVTSVNIVSTGEVKILNGQYIGELDPSDNSLEIITEAHPDLAIIEEKKAVPIWIIILAALGGLLLLIIVVIILWRCGFFKRKRVNQNTTSFRSTPSRHSRNGSTTEKSYKYEATYQDDRYN
;
A
#
# COMPACT_ATOMS: atom_id res chain seq x y z
N PHE A 1 22.20 54.17 -17.87
CA PHE A 1 22.32 52.73 -18.12
C PHE A 1 20.96 52.11 -17.92
N GLY A 2 20.25 51.78 -19.00
CA GLY A 2 19.01 51.02 -18.91
C GLY A 2 19.35 49.56 -18.68
N HIS A 3 18.64 48.89 -17.78
CA HIS A 3 18.68 47.44 -17.67
C HIS A 3 17.62 46.86 -18.61
N GLU A 4 18.02 46.37 -19.77
CA GLU A 4 17.15 45.52 -20.57
C GLU A 4 17.25 44.09 -20.05
N ARG A 5 16.11 43.53 -19.67
CA ARG A 5 16.01 42.14 -19.28
C ARG A 5 16.08 41.30 -20.55
N LEU A 6 17.06 40.41 -20.62
CA LEU A 6 17.15 39.44 -21.70
C LEU A 6 15.97 38.48 -21.58
N LEU A 7 15.14 38.45 -22.61
CA LEU A 7 13.98 37.56 -22.71
C LEU A 7 14.31 36.46 -23.73
N GLY A 8 14.19 35.20 -23.32
CA GLY A 8 14.40 34.02 -24.17
C GLY A 8 15.72 33.27 -23.96
N SER A 9 15.79 32.07 -24.54
CA SER A 9 16.97 31.20 -24.55
C SER A 9 17.98 31.67 -25.59
N VAL A 10 18.59 32.83 -25.37
CA VAL A 10 19.59 33.37 -26.30
C VAL A 10 20.95 32.75 -25.95
N GLY A 11 21.51 31.91 -26.82
CA GLY A 11 22.80 31.24 -26.56
C GLY A 11 24.01 32.16 -26.58
N SER A 12 23.88 33.39 -27.12
CA SER A 12 24.96 34.38 -27.16
C SER A 12 24.45 35.80 -27.38
N ILE A 13 25.09 36.78 -26.76
CA ILE A 13 24.94 38.21 -27.07
C ILE A 13 26.13 38.68 -27.88
N SER A 14 25.86 39.38 -28.99
CA SER A 14 26.84 40.15 -29.74
C SER A 14 26.75 41.63 -29.39
N MET A 15 27.86 42.21 -28.95
CA MET A 15 28.02 43.65 -28.72
C MET A 15 28.89 44.23 -29.83
N ASN A 16 28.39 45.26 -30.52
CA ASN A 16 29.20 46.06 -31.43
C ASN A 16 29.73 47.28 -30.68
N MET A 17 31.05 47.48 -30.74
CA MET A 17 31.73 48.63 -30.14
C MET A 17 32.38 49.43 -31.24
N PHE A 18 32.26 50.75 -31.16
CA PHE A 18 32.90 51.66 -32.08
C PHE A 18 33.74 52.69 -31.32
N VAL A 19 34.83 53.15 -31.92
CA VAL A 19 35.69 54.21 -31.39
C VAL A 19 35.70 55.38 -32.37
N GLU A 20 35.49 56.59 -31.88
CA GLU A 20 35.58 57.82 -32.68
C GLU A 20 36.65 58.75 -32.09
N THR A 21 37.47 59.36 -32.97
CA THR A 21 38.46 60.37 -32.59
C THR A 21 38.20 61.70 -33.30
N THR A 22 38.58 62.80 -32.65
CA THR A 22 38.52 64.16 -33.23
C THR A 22 39.82 64.55 -33.96
N SER A 23 40.88 63.75 -33.83
CA SER A 23 42.14 63.92 -34.56
C SER A 23 42.09 63.25 -35.94
N ARG A 24 43.12 63.46 -36.78
CA ARG A 24 43.30 62.66 -37.99
C ARG A 24 43.48 61.20 -37.61
N ASP A 25 42.58 60.35 -38.08
CA ASP A 25 42.72 58.91 -38.02
C ASP A 25 43.44 58.41 -39.30
N ASP A 26 44.50 57.64 -39.09
CA ASP A 26 45.33 57.09 -40.16
C ASP A 26 44.85 55.70 -40.60
N ASN A 27 43.91 55.06 -39.89
CA ASN A 27 43.36 53.76 -40.25
C ASN A 27 41.88 53.57 -39.86
N PRO A 28 40.92 54.06 -40.64
CA PRO A 28 39.48 54.00 -40.32
C PRO A 28 38.84 52.62 -40.42
N TYR A 29 39.63 51.57 -40.66
CA TYR A 29 39.15 50.19 -40.79
C TYR A 29 39.23 49.39 -39.49
N ASN A 30 39.75 49.98 -38.40
CA ASN A 30 39.88 49.31 -37.10
C ASN A 30 39.00 49.94 -36.00
N ASP A 31 38.06 50.80 -36.39
CA ASP A 31 37.20 51.53 -35.45
C ASP A 31 36.05 50.67 -34.91
N GLU A 32 35.74 49.53 -35.55
CA GLU A 32 34.69 48.60 -35.14
C GLU A 32 35.26 47.32 -34.53
N ALA A 33 34.66 46.88 -33.42
CA ALA A 33 34.95 45.60 -32.78
C ALA A 33 33.66 44.89 -32.37
N TYR A 34 33.54 43.62 -32.75
CA TYR A 34 32.44 42.75 -32.36
C TYR A 34 32.88 41.83 -31.22
N ILE A 35 32.24 41.94 -30.06
CA ILE A 35 32.41 40.99 -28.94
C ILE A 35 31.19 40.08 -28.89
N SER A 36 31.43 38.77 -28.91
CA SER A 36 30.38 37.77 -28.63
C SER A 36 30.59 37.18 -27.24
N ALA A 37 29.54 37.20 -26.42
CA ALA A 37 29.51 36.55 -25.11
C ALA A 37 28.47 35.42 -25.15
N ASN A 38 28.88 34.19 -24.84
CA ASN A 38 27.95 33.07 -24.71
C ASN A 38 27.15 33.21 -23.42
N ILE A 39 25.87 32.87 -23.47
CA ILE A 39 24.98 32.86 -22.30
C ILE A 39 24.50 31.45 -22.07
N GLU A 40 24.59 31.06 -20.82
CA GLU A 40 24.00 29.84 -20.29
C GLU A 40 23.09 30.23 -19.13
N VAL A 41 21.84 29.83 -19.21
CA VAL A 41 20.89 29.97 -18.10
C VAL A 41 21.11 28.77 -17.19
N VAL A 42 21.31 29.00 -15.90
CA VAL A 42 21.60 27.92 -14.97
C VAL A 42 20.37 27.65 -14.10
N THR A 43 19.99 26.38 -13.95
CA THR A 43 18.88 25.94 -13.12
C THR A 43 19.24 24.70 -12.30
N ASP A 44 18.41 24.36 -11.32
CA ASP A 44 18.58 23.21 -10.42
C ASP A 44 17.21 22.54 -10.23
N LEU A 45 16.90 21.50 -11.00
CA LEU A 45 15.68 20.71 -10.81
C LEU A 45 15.90 19.65 -9.72
N LEU A 46 14.87 19.43 -8.91
CA LEU A 46 14.86 18.40 -7.88
C LEU A 46 13.58 17.59 -8.01
N LEU A 47 13.71 16.28 -8.12
CA LEU A 47 12.60 15.35 -8.03
C LEU A 47 12.56 14.70 -6.63
N GLN A 48 11.43 14.84 -5.94
CA GLN A 48 11.15 14.23 -4.65
C GLN A 48 9.80 13.55 -4.65
N GLY A 49 9.51 12.75 -3.63
CA GLY A 49 8.26 12.02 -3.59
C GLY A 49 8.20 10.98 -2.49
N GLN A 50 7.01 10.40 -2.34
CA GLN A 50 6.73 9.38 -1.33
C GLN A 50 5.51 8.53 -1.72
N SER A 51 5.39 7.38 -1.08
CA SER A 51 4.17 6.58 -1.07
C SER A 51 3.31 6.97 0.12
N ASN A 52 2.00 7.08 -0.09
CA ASN A 52 1.01 7.29 0.96
C ASN A 52 -0.10 6.23 0.88
N PRO A 53 -0.15 5.27 1.82
CA PRO A 53 0.80 5.07 2.92
C PRO A 53 2.16 4.53 2.43
N GLU A 54 3.22 4.71 3.23
CA GLU A 54 4.53 4.07 2.97
C GLU A 54 4.48 2.57 3.28
N LEU A 55 3.76 2.20 4.34
CA LEU A 55 3.53 0.82 4.77
C LEU A 55 2.05 0.46 4.57
N VAL A 56 1.77 -0.50 3.70
CA VAL A 56 0.42 -0.95 3.34
C VAL A 56 0.22 -2.41 3.75
N SER A 57 -0.92 -2.73 4.35
CA SER A 57 -1.26 -4.13 4.65
C SER A 57 -1.99 -4.77 3.47
N TYR A 58 -1.91 -6.09 3.33
CA TYR A 58 -2.77 -6.87 2.43
C TYR A 58 -3.50 -7.97 3.19
N SER A 59 -4.79 -8.13 2.88
CA SER A 59 -5.68 -9.09 3.55
C SER A 59 -6.94 -9.38 2.72
N GLY A 60 -7.84 -10.19 3.26
CA GLY A 60 -9.11 -10.55 2.62
C GLY A 60 -9.07 -11.90 1.92
N GLU A 61 -9.93 -12.06 0.92
CA GLU A 61 -10.09 -13.29 0.15
C GLU A 61 -9.50 -13.15 -1.25
N VAL A 62 -8.96 -14.24 -1.78
CA VAL A 62 -8.46 -14.29 -3.15
C VAL A 62 -9.65 -14.18 -4.11
N ARG A 63 -9.64 -13.14 -4.93
CA ARG A 63 -10.62 -12.89 -6.00
C ARG A 63 -9.92 -12.77 -7.34
N GLY A 64 -10.53 -13.38 -8.35
CA GLY A 64 -10.10 -13.25 -9.74
C GLY A 64 -10.51 -11.91 -10.34
N GLU A 65 -9.85 -11.52 -11.43
CA GLU A 65 -10.04 -10.25 -12.13
C GLU A 65 -11.51 -10.00 -12.55
N SER A 66 -12.17 -11.00 -13.13
CA SER A 66 -13.55 -10.88 -13.60
C SER A 66 -14.60 -10.70 -12.49
N ALA A 67 -14.21 -10.90 -11.23
CA ALA A 67 -15.07 -10.73 -10.07
C ALA A 67 -14.89 -9.36 -9.38
N MET A 68 -14.00 -8.51 -9.91
CA MET A 68 -13.76 -7.16 -9.38
C MET A 68 -14.79 -6.19 -9.96
N GLU A 69 -15.70 -5.71 -9.11
CA GLU A 69 -16.70 -4.70 -9.47
C GLU A 69 -16.40 -3.34 -8.83
N TYR A 70 -15.81 -3.36 -7.63
CA TYR A 70 -15.53 -2.17 -6.85
C TYR A 70 -14.06 -2.09 -6.47
N GLU A 71 -13.61 -0.86 -6.39
CA GLU A 71 -12.22 -0.48 -6.15
C GLU A 71 -11.69 -1.08 -4.83
N TYR A 72 -12.48 -1.09 -3.74
CA TYR A 72 -12.11 -1.69 -2.44
C TYR A 72 -11.90 -3.22 -2.48
N GLN A 73 -12.42 -3.91 -3.50
CA GLN A 73 -12.28 -5.36 -3.63
C GLN A 73 -10.89 -5.77 -4.15
N ILE A 74 -10.20 -4.85 -4.81
CA ILE A 74 -8.82 -5.05 -5.31
C ILE A 74 -7.86 -5.10 -4.12
N GLY A 75 -7.96 -4.10 -3.24
CA GLY A 75 -7.17 -4.02 -2.03
C GLY A 75 -7.00 -2.59 -1.52
N ASN A 76 -6.02 -2.42 -0.64
CA ASN A 76 -5.81 -1.15 0.03
C ASN A 76 -5.31 -0.07 -0.95
N PRO A 77 -5.76 1.19 -0.80
CA PRO A 77 -5.31 2.28 -1.64
C PRO A 77 -3.84 2.61 -1.38
N VAL A 78 -3.12 2.92 -2.45
CA VAL A 78 -1.72 3.35 -2.44
C VAL A 78 -1.59 4.53 -3.38
N ASN A 79 -1.18 5.68 -2.84
CA ASN A 79 -0.97 6.88 -3.63
C ASN A 79 0.51 7.21 -3.73
N HIS A 80 1.04 7.32 -4.93
CA HIS A 80 2.41 7.82 -5.13
C HIS A 80 2.35 9.29 -5.47
N ILE A 81 3.17 10.08 -4.78
CA ILE A 81 3.23 11.54 -4.93
C ILE A 81 4.63 11.88 -5.40
N TYR A 82 4.75 12.46 -6.59
CA TYR A 82 5.99 13.01 -7.13
C TYR A 82 5.91 14.53 -7.09
N VAL A 83 6.94 15.18 -6.57
CA VAL A 83 7.07 16.62 -6.45
C VAL A 83 8.30 17.05 -7.23
N LEU A 84 8.09 17.81 -8.29
CA LEU A 84 9.17 18.44 -9.04
C LEU A 84 9.32 19.88 -8.54
N LYS A 85 10.54 20.26 -8.16
CA LYS A 85 10.87 21.60 -7.67
C LYS A 85 12.00 22.21 -8.48
N ASN A 86 11.85 23.47 -8.85
CA ASN A 86 12.97 24.26 -9.36
C ASN A 86 13.64 25.00 -8.20
N LYS A 87 14.85 24.59 -7.81
CA LYS A 87 15.69 25.28 -6.82
C LYS A 87 16.62 26.32 -7.45
N GLY A 88 16.80 26.26 -8.76
CA GLY A 88 17.73 27.11 -9.49
C GLY A 88 17.15 28.48 -9.81
N PRO A 89 18.00 29.43 -10.21
CA PRO A 89 17.56 30.79 -10.55
C PRO A 89 16.89 30.87 -11.94
N GLY A 90 17.26 29.97 -12.87
CA GLY A 90 16.70 29.91 -14.22
C GLY A 90 15.26 29.40 -14.22
N THR A 91 14.41 29.93 -15.12
CA THR A 91 13.05 29.41 -15.32
C THR A 91 13.08 28.25 -16.29
N VAL A 92 12.38 27.16 -15.96
CA VAL A 92 12.22 25.99 -16.84
C VAL A 92 10.87 26.09 -17.53
N GLU A 93 10.86 26.34 -18.83
CA GLU A 93 9.63 26.50 -19.61
C GLU A 93 8.81 25.21 -19.65
N VAL A 94 9.47 24.08 -19.93
CA VAL A 94 8.82 22.76 -19.93
C VAL A 94 9.77 21.73 -19.32
N ALA A 95 9.32 21.09 -18.25
CA ALA A 95 9.94 19.92 -17.67
C ALA A 95 9.19 18.66 -18.13
N HIS A 96 9.94 17.62 -18.45
CA HIS A 96 9.46 16.31 -18.87
C HIS A 96 9.81 15.29 -17.79
N ILE A 97 8.78 14.78 -17.11
CA ILE A 97 8.88 13.77 -16.07
C ILE A 97 8.49 12.42 -16.69
N THR A 98 9.36 11.43 -16.65
CA THR A 98 9.06 10.05 -17.04
C THR A 98 8.93 9.18 -15.79
N ILE A 99 7.80 8.50 -15.64
CA ILE A 99 7.49 7.63 -14.48
C ILE A 99 7.44 6.19 -14.95
N SER A 100 8.16 5.30 -14.27
CA SER A 100 8.10 3.84 -14.47
C SER A 100 7.24 3.22 -13.37
N TRP A 101 6.11 2.65 -13.78
CA TRP A 101 5.08 2.13 -12.87
C TRP A 101 5.06 0.60 -12.81
N PRO A 102 5.22 -0.01 -11.62
CA PRO A 102 5.23 -1.47 -11.46
C PRO A 102 3.81 -2.04 -11.36
N TYR A 103 3.24 -2.43 -12.50
CA TYR A 103 1.82 -2.85 -12.59
C TYR A 103 1.60 -4.35 -12.45
N GLU A 104 2.63 -5.16 -12.73
CA GLU A 104 2.55 -6.62 -12.69
C GLU A 104 3.81 -7.23 -12.04
N VAL A 105 3.64 -8.37 -11.37
CA VAL A 105 4.79 -9.23 -11.00
C VAL A 105 5.28 -10.01 -12.22
N ALA A 106 6.49 -10.56 -12.15
CA ALA A 106 7.06 -11.37 -13.23
C ALA A 106 6.11 -12.51 -13.71
N SER A 107 5.34 -13.10 -12.80
CA SER A 107 4.34 -14.15 -13.10
C SER A 107 3.14 -13.67 -13.93
N GLY A 108 2.94 -12.36 -14.09
CA GLY A 108 1.83 -11.77 -14.85
C GLY A 108 0.56 -11.53 -14.05
N LYS A 109 0.66 -11.60 -12.73
CA LYS A 109 -0.42 -11.15 -11.84
C LYS A 109 -0.25 -9.66 -11.55
N TRP A 110 -1.37 -8.99 -11.32
CA TRP A 110 -1.41 -7.58 -10.96
C TRP A 110 -0.61 -7.27 -9.69
N LEU A 111 0.01 -6.09 -9.64
CA LEU A 111 0.80 -5.58 -8.53
C LEU A 111 0.19 -4.29 -7.96
N LEU A 112 0.42 -3.15 -8.61
CA LEU A 112 -0.25 -1.87 -8.34
C LEU A 112 -1.17 -1.51 -9.50
N TYR A 113 -2.48 -1.52 -9.25
CA TYR A 113 -3.50 -1.23 -10.23
C TYR A 113 -3.91 0.25 -10.17
N MET A 114 -3.68 1.02 -11.24
CA MET A 114 -4.11 2.41 -11.32
C MET A 114 -5.64 2.51 -11.47
N THR A 115 -6.27 3.30 -10.61
CA THR A 115 -7.73 3.50 -10.60
C THR A 115 -8.14 4.76 -11.34
N ASP A 116 -7.22 5.70 -11.50
CA ASP A 116 -7.43 7.01 -12.08
C ASP A 116 -6.24 7.42 -12.93
N TYR A 117 -6.49 8.32 -13.88
CA TYR A 117 -5.40 9.02 -14.56
C TYR A 117 -4.60 9.84 -13.55
N PRO A 118 -3.26 9.97 -13.72
CA PRO A 118 -2.45 10.81 -12.86
C PRO A 118 -2.97 12.25 -12.80
N GLU A 119 -3.06 12.80 -11.59
CA GLU A 119 -3.45 14.18 -11.35
C GLU A 119 -2.20 15.05 -11.28
N LEU A 120 -2.11 16.10 -12.11
CA LEU A 120 -1.03 17.07 -12.10
C LEU A 120 -1.53 18.39 -11.50
N ASP A 121 -0.91 18.82 -10.40
CA ASP A 121 -1.11 20.16 -9.83
C ASP A 121 -0.21 21.15 -10.57
N GLY A 122 -0.80 21.88 -11.50
CA GLY A 122 -0.13 22.93 -12.27
C GLY A 122 -0.54 22.96 -13.73
N GLU A 123 0.18 23.75 -14.51
CA GLU A 123 0.05 23.75 -15.96
C GLU A 123 0.77 22.55 -16.55
N GLY A 124 0.08 21.81 -17.42
CA GLY A 124 0.62 20.62 -18.06
C GLY A 124 -0.36 19.47 -18.16
N ASN A 125 0.14 18.30 -18.54
CA ASN A 125 -0.63 17.07 -18.63
C ASN A 125 0.26 15.82 -18.55
N CYS A 126 -0.35 14.70 -18.17
CA CYS A 126 0.25 13.38 -18.28
C CYS A 126 -0.36 12.59 -19.44
N THR A 127 0.49 11.90 -20.20
CA THR A 127 0.11 11.05 -21.32
C THR A 127 0.39 9.60 -20.98
N ILE A 128 -0.68 8.81 -20.87
CA ILE A 128 -0.67 7.40 -20.50
C ILE A 128 -1.62 6.62 -21.41
N ASP A 129 -1.23 5.39 -21.78
CA ASP A 129 -2.10 4.50 -22.55
C ASP A 129 -3.34 4.11 -21.71
N PRO A 130 -4.57 4.31 -22.23
CA PRO A 130 -5.79 3.93 -21.53
C PRO A 130 -5.85 2.47 -21.09
N MET A 131 -5.08 1.55 -21.71
CA MET A 131 -5.04 0.15 -21.29
C MET A 131 -4.46 -0.06 -19.89
N TYR A 132 -3.73 0.92 -19.35
CA TYR A 132 -3.10 0.83 -18.03
C TYR A 132 -3.88 1.54 -16.92
N VAL A 133 -4.95 2.27 -17.26
CA VAL A 133 -5.72 3.06 -16.30
C VAL A 133 -7.13 2.51 -16.21
N ASN A 134 -7.48 2.01 -15.03
CA ASN A 134 -8.78 1.42 -14.72
C ASN A 134 -9.36 0.52 -15.83
N PHE A 135 -8.54 -0.36 -16.41
CA PHE A 135 -8.94 -1.21 -17.54
C PHE A 135 -10.15 -2.12 -17.24
N LEU A 136 -10.33 -2.50 -15.97
CA LEU A 136 -11.43 -3.34 -15.51
C LEU A 136 -12.75 -2.57 -15.29
N ASP A 137 -12.74 -1.25 -15.45
CA ASP A 137 -13.89 -0.37 -15.20
C ASP A 137 -14.50 -0.58 -13.79
N VAL A 138 -13.62 -0.71 -12.78
CA VAL A 138 -14.07 -0.88 -11.39
C VAL A 138 -14.64 0.43 -10.86
N LYS A 139 -15.70 0.32 -10.05
CA LYS A 139 -16.46 1.46 -9.54
C LYS A 139 -15.90 1.94 -8.21
N LYS A 140 -15.87 3.26 -8.05
CA LYS A 140 -15.65 3.93 -6.75
C LYS A 140 -16.82 3.70 -5.81
N ASN A 141 -16.52 3.53 -4.52
CA ASN A 141 -17.57 3.51 -3.51
C ASN A 141 -18.09 4.94 -3.26
N LYS A 142 -19.40 5.09 -3.06
CA LYS A 142 -20.04 6.42 -2.90
C LYS A 142 -19.64 7.15 -1.62
N ASP A 143 -19.15 6.42 -0.62
CA ASP A 143 -18.80 6.98 0.71
C ASP A 143 -17.30 7.29 0.89
N GLU A 144 -16.44 7.03 -0.11
CA GLU A 144 -14.98 7.21 -0.01
C GLU A 144 -14.50 8.65 -0.31
N SER A 145 -15.41 9.60 -0.55
CA SER A 145 -15.06 10.98 -0.91
C SER A 145 -14.73 11.91 0.29
N ILE A 146 -14.56 11.39 1.51
CA ILE A 146 -14.52 12.21 2.74
C ILE A 146 -13.16 12.20 3.50
N VAL A 147 -12.13 11.45 3.05
CA VAL A 147 -10.85 11.41 3.80
C VAL A 147 -9.64 11.70 2.91
N TYR A 148 -9.59 12.88 2.30
CA TYR A 148 -8.34 13.45 1.80
C TYR A 148 -8.38 14.97 2.04
N SER A 149 -7.77 15.41 3.14
CA SER A 149 -7.35 16.81 3.28
C SER A 149 -6.03 16.97 2.52
N PRO A 150 -5.96 17.83 1.50
CA PRO A 150 -4.76 18.04 0.69
C PRO A 150 -3.88 19.12 1.31
N ASP A 151 -3.48 19.00 2.57
CA ASP A 151 -2.54 19.95 3.20
C ASP A 151 -1.90 19.30 4.42
N GLU A 152 -0.71 18.72 4.23
CA GLU A 152 0.39 18.67 5.21
C GLU A 152 1.47 17.71 4.67
N LEU A 153 2.53 18.27 4.06
CA LEU A 153 3.80 17.55 3.91
C LEU A 153 4.49 17.54 5.28
N PRO A 154 4.75 16.38 5.93
CA PRO A 154 5.65 16.35 7.07
C PRO A 154 7.09 16.48 6.59
N ALA A 155 7.84 17.35 7.25
CA ALA A 155 9.25 17.61 6.97
C ALA A 155 10.07 16.30 6.98
N SER A 156 10.56 15.92 5.81
CA SER A 156 11.42 14.75 5.60
C SER A 156 12.72 14.89 6.38
N THR A 157 12.88 14.06 7.41
CA THR A 157 14.18 13.83 8.03
C THR A 157 14.93 12.82 7.16
N ARG A 158 15.75 13.31 6.24
CA ARG A 158 16.64 12.50 5.37
C ARG A 158 17.38 11.45 6.18
N ARG A 159 16.99 10.17 6.06
CA ARG A 159 17.88 9.04 6.32
C ARG A 159 18.25 8.43 4.97
N LYS A 160 19.39 8.86 4.43
CA LYS A 160 20.11 8.09 3.39
C LYS A 160 20.38 6.70 3.96
N ARG A 161 19.79 5.66 3.38
CA ARG A 161 20.27 4.29 3.52
C ARG A 161 20.69 3.84 2.14
N ASP A 162 21.98 3.53 2.02
CA ASP A 162 22.59 3.02 0.81
C ASP A 162 21.95 1.68 0.43
N VAL A 163 21.69 1.49 -0.86
CA VAL A 163 21.22 0.25 -1.46
C VAL A 163 22.29 -0.81 -1.28
N ALA A 164 22.10 -1.71 -0.32
CA ALA A 164 22.90 -2.91 -0.19
C ALA A 164 22.27 -4.05 -1.01
N PRO A 165 23.04 -4.80 -1.80
CA PRO A 165 22.53 -5.98 -2.47
C PRO A 165 22.17 -7.04 -1.44
N SER A 166 21.05 -7.73 -1.70
CA SER A 166 20.49 -8.84 -0.93
C SER A 166 21.55 -9.77 -0.33
N HIS A 167 21.78 -9.65 0.97
CA HIS A 167 22.43 -10.68 1.77
C HIS A 167 21.76 -10.74 3.14
N ASP A 168 21.47 -11.96 3.58
CA ASP A 168 20.86 -12.28 4.87
C ASP A 168 21.57 -11.53 6.01
N ILE A 169 20.87 -10.58 6.64
CA ILE A 169 21.41 -9.87 7.81
C ILE A 169 21.22 -10.79 9.02
N ILE A 170 22.33 -11.23 9.61
CA ILE A 170 22.37 -12.02 10.84
C ILE A 170 22.11 -11.07 12.03
N GLY A 171 20.94 -11.18 12.65
CA GLY A 171 20.66 -10.52 13.92
C GLY A 171 21.38 -11.19 15.10
N PRO A 172 21.71 -10.47 16.20
CA PRO A 172 22.49 -11.01 17.32
C PRO A 172 21.78 -12.10 18.15
N THR A 173 20.51 -12.40 17.87
CA THR A 173 19.63 -13.21 18.73
C THR A 173 19.05 -14.47 18.08
N GLY A 174 19.42 -14.81 16.84
CA GLY A 174 18.98 -16.07 16.21
C GLY A 174 17.47 -16.16 15.94
N GLU A 175 16.77 -15.03 15.93
CA GLU A 175 15.41 -14.92 15.43
C GLU A 175 15.47 -14.80 13.90
N LYS A 176 14.71 -15.63 13.18
CA LYS A 176 14.73 -15.66 11.71
C LYS A 176 14.43 -14.25 11.20
N THR A 177 15.43 -13.58 10.64
CA THR A 177 15.22 -12.32 9.94
C THR A 177 14.26 -12.60 8.80
N GLY A 178 13.15 -11.86 8.80
CA GLY A 178 12.08 -12.03 7.84
C GLY A 178 12.60 -11.92 6.41
N ARG A 179 12.14 -12.80 5.51
CA ARG A 179 12.47 -12.70 4.09
C ARG A 179 11.76 -11.48 3.52
N ILE A 180 12.51 -10.53 2.98
CA ILE A 180 12.00 -9.33 2.30
C ILE A 180 12.22 -9.52 0.80
N GLU A 181 11.17 -9.33 0.02
CA GLU A 181 11.24 -9.37 -1.45
C GLU A 181 11.15 -7.95 -2.01
N THR A 182 11.91 -7.66 -3.07
CA THR A 182 11.87 -6.34 -3.73
C THR A 182 11.41 -6.49 -5.18
N LEU A 183 10.32 -5.82 -5.51
CA LEU A 183 9.69 -5.77 -6.84
C LEU A 183 9.99 -4.41 -7.47
N SER A 184 10.90 -4.41 -8.45
CA SER A 184 11.40 -3.20 -9.11
C SER A 184 11.55 -3.43 -10.62
N CYS A 185 11.25 -2.38 -11.38
CA CYS A 185 11.45 -2.34 -12.83
C CYS A 185 12.93 -2.49 -13.21
N GLN A 186 13.81 -1.79 -12.48
CA GLN A 186 15.26 -1.76 -12.79
C GLN A 186 15.93 -3.10 -12.53
N HIS A 187 15.46 -3.84 -11.51
CA HIS A 187 15.97 -5.17 -11.17
C HIS A 187 15.27 -6.30 -11.94
N GLY A 188 14.30 -5.99 -12.80
CA GLY A 188 13.57 -6.99 -13.60
C GLY A 188 12.69 -7.93 -12.77
N THR A 189 12.39 -7.59 -11.52
CA THR A 189 11.53 -8.39 -10.63
C THR A 189 10.05 -8.02 -10.75
N ALA A 190 9.74 -6.88 -11.37
CA ALA A 190 8.40 -6.45 -11.74
C ALA A 190 8.31 -6.11 -13.24
N ARG A 191 7.13 -6.28 -13.83
CA ARG A 191 6.78 -5.73 -15.15
C ARG A 191 6.24 -4.33 -14.98
N CYS A 192 6.74 -3.43 -15.81
CA CYS A 192 6.45 -2.01 -15.72
C CYS A 192 6.04 -1.44 -17.07
N PHE A 193 5.21 -0.39 -17.04
CA PHE A 193 5.03 0.51 -18.16
C PHE A 193 5.56 1.89 -17.76
N THR A 194 5.91 2.70 -18.76
CA THR A 194 6.34 4.08 -18.56
C THR A 194 5.30 5.03 -19.10
N PHE A 195 5.12 6.17 -18.44
CA PHE A 195 4.30 7.26 -18.95
C PHE A 195 4.95 8.60 -18.64
N ASP A 196 4.55 9.61 -19.40
CA ASP A 196 5.22 10.90 -19.42
C ASP A 196 4.27 12.00 -18.92
N CYS A 197 4.79 12.92 -18.13
CA CYS A 197 4.12 14.14 -17.71
C CYS A 197 4.94 15.35 -18.15
N PHE A 198 4.28 16.32 -18.77
CA PHE A 198 4.87 17.59 -19.17
C PHE A 198 4.28 18.68 -18.28
N THR A 199 5.13 19.52 -17.70
CA THR A 199 4.73 20.56 -16.75
C THR A 199 5.60 21.79 -16.88
N GLY A 200 5.07 22.96 -16.53
CA GLY A 200 5.75 24.25 -16.60
C GLY A 200 4.88 25.35 -17.20
N PRO A 201 5.32 26.62 -17.13
CA PRO A 201 6.66 27.07 -16.73
C PRO A 201 6.90 27.02 -15.20
N LEU A 202 8.13 26.66 -14.80
CA LEU A 202 8.58 26.58 -13.40
C LEU A 202 9.63 27.67 -13.13
N ALA A 203 9.22 28.75 -12.46
CA ALA A 203 10.15 29.79 -12.03
C ALA A 203 10.98 29.33 -10.82
N SER A 204 11.99 30.13 -10.47
CA SER A 204 12.86 29.87 -9.31
C SER A 204 12.03 29.73 -8.03
N GLY A 205 12.07 28.54 -7.43
CA GLY A 205 11.37 28.20 -6.20
C GLY A 205 10.02 27.51 -6.41
N ASP A 206 9.49 27.48 -7.63
CA ASP A 206 8.21 26.86 -7.94
C ASP A 206 8.28 25.33 -7.84
N SER A 207 7.11 24.74 -7.60
CA SER A 207 6.95 23.29 -7.55
C SER A 207 5.62 22.85 -8.15
N THR A 208 5.62 21.66 -8.71
CA THR A 208 4.43 20.97 -9.26
C THR A 208 4.38 19.56 -8.71
N VAL A 209 3.17 19.01 -8.60
CA VAL A 209 2.92 17.72 -7.96
C VAL A 209 2.17 16.79 -8.91
N VAL A 210 2.67 15.58 -9.11
CA VAL A 210 1.96 14.49 -9.79
C VAL A 210 1.47 13.50 -8.73
N ARG A 211 0.17 13.27 -8.66
CA ARG A 211 -0.45 12.26 -7.79
C ARG A 211 -0.96 11.10 -8.63
N ILE A 212 -0.56 9.91 -8.22
CA ILE A 212 -0.99 8.65 -8.84
C ILE A 212 -1.80 7.88 -7.83
N ARG A 213 -3.07 7.63 -8.14
CA ARG A 213 -3.96 6.81 -7.32
C ARG A 213 -3.95 5.38 -7.83
N SER A 214 -3.69 4.46 -6.92
CA SER A 214 -3.67 3.03 -7.24
C SER A 214 -4.17 2.19 -6.07
N ARG A 215 -4.36 0.89 -6.32
CA ARG A 215 -4.63 -0.10 -5.29
C ARG A 215 -3.65 -1.25 -5.36
N LEU A 216 -3.25 -1.71 -4.18
CA LEU A 216 -2.48 -2.93 -4.01
C LEU A 216 -3.36 -4.13 -4.34
N TRP A 217 -2.89 -5.03 -5.21
CA TRP A 217 -3.68 -6.19 -5.61
C TRP A 217 -3.62 -7.34 -4.58
N ASN A 218 -4.51 -7.33 -3.59
CA ASN A 218 -4.45 -8.25 -2.45
C ASN A 218 -4.36 -9.73 -2.85
N SER A 219 -5.07 -10.18 -3.89
CA SER A 219 -5.02 -11.58 -4.35
C SER A 219 -3.61 -12.04 -4.69
N THR A 220 -2.80 -11.19 -5.33
CA THR A 220 -1.42 -11.53 -5.71
C THR A 220 -0.54 -11.69 -4.47
N PHE A 221 -0.65 -10.76 -3.52
CA PHE A 221 0.11 -10.82 -2.28
C PHE A 221 -0.27 -12.00 -1.40
N LEU A 222 -1.57 -12.31 -1.34
CA LEU A 222 -2.07 -13.48 -0.66
C LEU A 222 -1.59 -14.78 -1.33
N GLU A 223 -1.47 -14.85 -2.65
CA GLU A 223 -1.03 -16.10 -3.30
C GLU A 223 0.49 -16.28 -3.31
N ASP A 224 1.22 -15.26 -3.74
CA ASP A 224 2.64 -15.39 -4.09
C ASP A 224 3.57 -14.98 -2.93
N PHE A 225 3.09 -14.11 -2.02
CA PHE A 225 3.91 -13.48 -0.99
C PHE A 225 3.49 -13.81 0.46
N ARG A 226 2.55 -14.74 0.65
CA ARG A 226 2.04 -15.13 1.98
C ARG A 226 3.11 -15.63 2.98
N LYS A 227 4.27 -16.08 2.50
CA LYS A 227 5.37 -16.66 3.29
C LYS A 227 6.52 -15.69 3.54
N VAL A 228 6.47 -14.49 2.97
CA VAL A 228 7.49 -13.45 3.18
C VAL A 228 7.02 -12.48 4.24
N THR A 229 7.97 -11.76 4.85
CA THR A 229 7.65 -10.82 5.93
C THR A 229 7.12 -9.52 5.40
N SER A 230 7.75 -9.00 4.35
CA SER A 230 7.26 -7.85 3.60
C SER A 230 7.76 -7.88 2.17
N VAL A 231 7.11 -7.08 1.33
CA VAL A 231 7.44 -6.90 -0.08
C VAL A 231 7.61 -5.41 -0.34
N ASN A 232 8.79 -5.00 -0.78
CA ASN A 232 9.06 -3.64 -1.22
C ASN A 232 8.69 -3.49 -2.69
N ILE A 233 7.80 -2.57 -3.00
CA ILE A 233 7.36 -2.25 -4.36
C ILE A 233 7.99 -0.92 -4.74
N VAL A 234 8.72 -0.88 -5.85
CA VAL A 234 9.51 0.28 -6.26
C VAL A 234 8.98 0.85 -7.56
N SER A 235 8.50 2.09 -7.51
CA SER A 235 8.24 2.93 -8.68
C SER A 235 9.34 3.96 -8.81
N THR A 236 9.62 4.41 -10.03
CA THR A 236 10.74 5.34 -10.28
C THR A 236 10.30 6.52 -11.13
N GLY A 237 10.89 7.67 -10.91
CA GLY A 237 10.70 8.88 -11.72
C GLY A 237 12.03 9.48 -12.13
N GLU A 238 12.08 10.06 -13.33
CA GLU A 238 13.21 10.81 -13.87
C GLU A 238 12.68 12.11 -14.49
N VAL A 239 13.39 13.23 -14.33
CA VAL A 239 13.03 14.51 -14.95
C VAL A 239 14.12 15.00 -15.90
N LYS A 240 13.70 15.61 -17.01
CA LYS A 240 14.54 16.27 -18.00
C LYS A 240 13.96 17.63 -18.37
N ILE A 241 14.83 18.58 -18.69
CA ILE A 241 14.44 19.89 -19.23
C ILE A 241 14.24 19.75 -20.74
N LEU A 242 13.05 20.07 -21.26
CA LEU A 242 12.81 20.10 -22.69
C LEU A 242 13.30 21.42 -23.30
N ASN A 243 13.88 21.33 -24.51
CA ASN A 243 14.42 22.48 -25.26
C ASN A 243 15.47 23.31 -24.49
N GLY A 244 16.12 22.72 -23.48
CA GLY A 244 17.12 23.36 -22.63
C GLY A 244 18.52 23.45 -23.23
N GLN A 245 18.67 23.64 -24.55
CA GLN A 245 19.98 23.60 -25.22
C GLN A 245 20.99 24.64 -24.68
N TYR A 246 20.49 25.69 -24.01
CA TYR A 246 21.29 26.72 -23.33
C TYR A 246 21.01 26.77 -21.83
N ILE A 247 20.48 25.69 -21.26
CA ILE A 247 20.19 25.57 -19.84
C ILE A 247 21.16 24.57 -19.21
N GLY A 248 22.02 25.06 -18.32
CA GLY A 248 22.90 24.25 -17.48
C GLY A 248 22.16 23.77 -16.24
N GLU A 249 22.07 22.46 -16.04
CA GLU A 249 21.56 21.82 -14.83
C GLU A 249 22.67 21.70 -13.78
N LEU A 250 22.44 22.19 -12.56
CA LEU A 250 23.46 22.26 -11.51
C LEU A 250 23.72 20.92 -10.83
N ASP A 251 22.67 20.16 -10.53
CA ASP A 251 22.78 18.85 -9.88
C ASP A 251 21.92 17.80 -10.59
N PRO A 252 22.40 17.18 -11.68
CA PRO A 252 21.64 16.12 -12.34
C PRO A 252 21.40 14.86 -11.48
N SER A 253 22.03 14.74 -10.30
CA SER A 253 21.93 13.53 -9.47
C SER A 253 20.63 13.43 -8.68
N ASP A 254 19.91 14.54 -8.47
CA ASP A 254 18.61 14.57 -7.81
C ASP A 254 17.43 14.77 -8.79
N ASN A 255 17.70 14.59 -10.09
CA ASN A 255 16.70 14.48 -11.17
C ASN A 255 16.06 13.09 -11.29
N SER A 256 16.44 12.15 -10.43
CA SER A 256 15.85 10.80 -10.40
C SER A 256 15.47 10.41 -8.98
N LEU A 257 14.41 9.62 -8.85
CA LEU A 257 13.84 9.21 -7.57
C LEU A 257 13.28 7.79 -7.65
N GLU A 258 13.46 7.04 -6.56
CA GLU A 258 12.74 5.80 -6.29
C GLU A 258 11.77 6.00 -5.13
N ILE A 259 10.50 5.62 -5.32
CA ILE A 259 9.48 5.59 -4.28
C ILE A 259 9.23 4.14 -3.90
N ILE A 260 9.32 3.85 -2.61
CA ILE A 260 9.14 2.51 -2.06
C ILE A 260 7.80 2.45 -1.30
N THR A 261 7.00 1.44 -1.61
CA THR A 261 5.83 1.04 -0.82
C THR A 261 6.11 -0.32 -0.21
N GLU A 262 6.10 -0.43 1.11
CA GLU A 262 6.27 -1.70 1.82
C GLU A 262 4.91 -2.37 2.06
N ALA A 263 4.70 -3.53 1.45
CA ALA A 263 3.50 -4.33 1.62
C ALA A 263 3.72 -5.44 2.65
N HIS A 264 2.87 -5.53 3.67
CA HIS A 264 2.97 -6.53 4.73
C HIS A 264 1.65 -7.30 4.90
N PRO A 265 1.71 -8.57 5.30
CA PRO A 265 0.48 -9.31 5.60
C PRO A 265 -0.20 -8.74 6.84
N ASP A 266 -1.53 -8.63 6.82
CA ASP A 266 -2.29 -8.30 8.03
C ASP A 266 -2.31 -9.49 9.01
N LEU A 267 -1.38 -9.45 9.97
CA LEU A 267 -1.16 -10.52 10.95
C LEU A 267 -2.38 -10.76 11.86
N ALA A 268 -3.34 -9.84 11.95
CA ALA A 268 -4.55 -10.02 12.75
C ALA A 268 -5.45 -11.16 12.23
N ILE A 269 -5.29 -11.56 10.96
CA ILE A 269 -6.10 -12.62 10.31
C ILE A 269 -5.26 -13.89 10.07
N ILE A 270 -3.93 -13.79 10.21
CA ILE A 270 -2.99 -14.94 10.12
C ILE A 270 -2.74 -15.52 11.53
N GLU A 271 -3.75 -15.50 12.39
CA GLU A 271 -3.99 -16.71 13.17
C GLU A 271 -4.43 -17.78 12.16
N GLU A 272 -3.46 -18.34 11.44
CA GLU A 272 -3.63 -19.71 11.01
C GLU A 272 -4.10 -20.42 12.27
N LYS A 273 -5.30 -21.01 12.21
CA LYS A 273 -5.63 -22.15 13.03
C LYS A 273 -4.54 -23.16 12.74
N LYS A 274 -3.36 -23.03 13.38
CA LYS A 274 -2.28 -23.99 13.32
C LYS A 274 -2.96 -25.25 13.73
N ALA A 275 -3.24 -26.11 12.75
CA ALA A 275 -4.03 -27.29 12.96
C ALA A 275 -3.29 -28.03 14.07
N VAL A 276 -3.88 -28.09 15.27
CA VAL A 276 -3.22 -28.68 16.42
C VAL A 276 -2.88 -30.10 16.00
N PRO A 277 -1.60 -30.48 15.98
CA PRO A 277 -1.21 -31.78 15.48
C PRO A 277 -2.04 -32.87 16.14
N ILE A 278 -2.59 -33.79 15.34
CA ILE A 278 -3.55 -34.80 15.81
C ILE A 278 -2.99 -35.61 16.98
N TRP A 279 -1.66 -35.82 17.03
CA TRP A 279 -1.00 -36.49 18.14
C TRP A 279 -1.21 -35.77 19.49
N ILE A 280 -1.26 -34.45 19.53
CA ILE A 280 -1.53 -33.66 20.76
C ILE A 280 -2.96 -33.91 21.23
N ILE A 281 -3.93 -34.00 20.29
CA ILE A 281 -5.33 -34.33 20.61
C ILE A 281 -5.43 -35.75 21.19
N ILE A 282 -4.72 -36.72 20.59
CA ILE A 282 -4.67 -38.10 21.09
C ILE A 282 -4.04 -38.14 22.49
N LEU A 283 -2.94 -37.42 22.70
CA LEU A 283 -2.21 -37.40 23.96
C LEU A 283 -3.04 -36.74 25.08
N ALA A 284 -3.78 -35.67 24.76
CA ALA A 284 -4.72 -35.04 25.67
C ALA A 284 -5.90 -35.96 26.02
N ALA A 285 -6.45 -36.69 25.05
CA ALA A 285 -7.53 -37.65 25.28
C ALA A 285 -7.09 -38.81 26.19
N LEU A 286 -5.89 -39.37 25.95
CA LEU A 286 -5.31 -40.42 26.79
C LEU A 286 -5.02 -39.91 28.21
N GLY A 287 -4.47 -38.71 28.33
CA GLY A 287 -4.23 -38.06 29.63
C GLY A 287 -5.53 -37.81 30.41
N GLY A 288 -6.57 -37.31 29.73
CA GLY A 288 -7.89 -37.09 30.31
C GLY A 288 -8.55 -38.40 30.78
N LEU A 289 -8.44 -39.47 30.00
CA LEU A 289 -8.95 -40.79 30.37
C LEU A 289 -8.21 -41.35 31.60
N LEU A 290 -6.89 -41.21 31.63
CA LEU A 290 -6.07 -41.67 32.75
C LEU A 290 -6.40 -40.91 34.04
N LEU A 291 -6.56 -39.60 33.95
CA LEU A 291 -6.98 -38.75 35.08
C LEU A 291 -8.39 -39.15 35.56
N LEU A 292 -9.33 -39.39 34.65
CA LEU A 292 -10.68 -39.84 34.98
C LEU A 292 -10.65 -41.15 35.77
N ILE A 293 -9.85 -42.13 35.34
CA ILE A 293 -9.71 -43.42 36.04
C ILE A 293 -9.18 -43.20 37.46
N ILE A 294 -8.16 -42.35 37.63
CA ILE A 294 -7.60 -42.02 38.96
C ILE A 294 -8.67 -41.39 39.86
N VAL A 295 -9.46 -40.45 39.34
CA VAL A 295 -10.55 -39.81 40.09
C VAL A 295 -11.61 -40.82 40.51
N VAL A 296 -12.00 -41.74 39.62
CA VAL A 296 -12.95 -42.82 39.96
C VAL A 296 -12.40 -43.71 41.08
N ILE A 297 -11.10 -44.05 41.04
CA ILE A 297 -10.45 -44.83 42.09
C ILE A 297 -10.46 -44.08 43.42
N ILE A 298 -10.14 -42.78 43.42
CA ILE A 298 -10.17 -41.93 44.62
C ILE A 298 -11.61 -41.85 45.17
N LEU A 299 -12.61 -41.55 44.34
CA LEU A 299 -14.01 -41.47 44.75
C LEU A 299 -14.55 -42.82 45.26
N TRP A 300 -14.09 -43.93 44.66
CA TRP A 300 -14.39 -45.28 45.12
C TRP A 300 -13.75 -45.57 46.48
N ARG A 301 -12.49 -45.17 46.68
CA ARG A 301 -11.78 -45.37 47.94
C ARG A 301 -12.28 -44.47 49.06
N CYS A 302 -12.72 -43.26 48.74
CA CYS A 302 -13.42 -42.32 49.63
C CYS A 302 -14.87 -42.75 49.93
N GLY A 303 -15.37 -43.84 49.34
CA GLY A 303 -16.62 -44.48 49.75
C GLY A 303 -17.90 -43.86 49.17
N PHE A 304 -17.79 -43.00 48.15
CA PHE A 304 -18.92 -42.28 47.55
C PHE A 304 -19.96 -43.21 46.89
N PHE A 305 -19.55 -44.38 46.38
CA PHE A 305 -20.42 -45.31 45.66
C PHE A 305 -21.20 -46.32 46.52
N LYS A 306 -21.17 -46.23 47.86
CA LYS A 306 -21.97 -47.11 48.73
C LYS A 306 -23.39 -46.56 48.92
N ARG A 307 -24.35 -46.98 48.08
CA ARG A 307 -25.78 -46.72 48.31
C ARG A 307 -26.38 -47.73 49.31
N LYS A 308 -26.99 -47.23 50.39
CA LYS A 308 -27.90 -47.98 51.27
C LYS A 308 -29.21 -48.23 50.51
N ARG A 309 -29.59 -49.49 50.28
CA ARG A 309 -30.92 -49.87 49.80
C ARG A 309 -31.87 -50.00 51.00
N VAL A 310 -33.01 -49.34 50.96
CA VAL A 310 -34.13 -49.59 51.90
C VAL A 310 -34.80 -50.89 51.47
N ASN A 311 -34.79 -51.91 52.34
CA ASN A 311 -35.53 -53.15 52.15
C ASN A 311 -36.95 -52.95 52.69
N GLN A 312 -37.95 -53.08 51.82
CA GLN A 312 -39.34 -53.29 52.19
C GLN A 312 -39.64 -54.79 52.12
N ASN A 313 -40.18 -55.35 53.21
CA ASN A 313 -40.93 -56.62 53.41
C ASN A 313 -40.96 -56.81 54.94
N THR A 314 -42.06 -56.99 55.70
CA THR A 314 -43.34 -57.68 55.47
C THR A 314 -44.30 -57.33 56.63
N THR A 315 -45.60 -57.09 56.33
CA THR A 315 -46.84 -57.50 57.07
C THR A 315 -47.02 -57.17 58.58
N SER A 316 -48.19 -56.85 59.17
CA SER A 316 -49.62 -56.87 58.80
C SER A 316 -50.47 -56.34 59.98
N PHE A 317 -51.70 -55.92 59.67
CA PHE A 317 -52.95 -56.07 60.47
C PHE A 317 -53.52 -54.90 61.32
N ARG A 318 -54.78 -54.54 60.95
CA ARG A 318 -55.93 -53.96 61.72
C ARG A 318 -55.80 -52.55 62.31
N SER A 319 -56.80 -51.66 62.31
CA SER A 319 -58.23 -51.67 61.91
C SER A 319 -58.70 -50.23 61.64
N THR A 320 -59.74 -50.10 60.83
CA THR A 320 -60.68 -48.97 60.52
C THR A 320 -61.17 -48.11 61.72
N PRO A 321 -61.93 -47.00 61.57
CA PRO A 321 -62.58 -46.41 60.35
C PRO A 321 -62.53 -44.87 60.20
N SER A 322 -62.97 -44.38 59.02
CA SER A 322 -63.80 -43.17 58.76
C SER A 322 -63.28 -41.81 59.26
N ARG A 323 -63.23 -40.73 58.47
CA ARG A 323 -64.33 -40.12 57.72
C ARG A 323 -63.75 -38.89 56.99
N HIS A 324 -64.23 -38.67 55.77
CA HIS A 324 -64.46 -37.36 55.14
C HIS A 324 -63.35 -36.28 55.12
N SER A 325 -63.06 -35.87 53.87
CA SER A 325 -63.38 -34.53 53.33
C SER A 325 -62.18 -33.66 52.92
N ARG A 326 -62.25 -33.29 51.63
CA ARG A 326 -61.91 -32.02 50.99
C ARG A 326 -60.44 -31.61 50.82
N ASN A 327 -60.16 -31.47 49.51
CA ASN A 327 -59.64 -30.30 48.82
C ASN A 327 -58.17 -29.91 49.05
N GLY A 328 -57.49 -29.69 47.92
CA GLY A 328 -56.29 -28.85 47.88
C GLY A 328 -55.28 -29.28 46.83
N SER A 329 -55.66 -29.22 45.56
CA SER A 329 -54.72 -29.24 44.43
C SER A 329 -53.83 -28.00 44.48
N THR A 330 -52.51 -28.15 44.28
CA THR A 330 -51.72 -27.18 43.50
C THR A 330 -50.58 -27.91 42.74
N THR A 331 -50.89 -28.21 41.48
CA THR A 331 -50.06 -28.20 40.25
C THR A 331 -48.54 -28.43 40.29
N GLU A 332 -48.09 -29.35 39.44
CA GLU A 332 -47.01 -29.09 38.47
C GLU A 332 -47.25 -29.92 37.19
N LYS A 333 -47.42 -29.26 36.04
CA LYS A 333 -47.64 -29.88 34.72
C LYS A 333 -46.34 -29.86 33.92
N SER A 334 -46.00 -31.04 33.44
CA SER A 334 -44.96 -31.36 32.46
C SER A 334 -45.24 -30.72 31.10
N TYR A 335 -44.20 -30.20 30.44
CA TYR A 335 -44.20 -29.95 29.00
C TYR A 335 -43.27 -30.96 28.30
N LYS A 336 -43.88 -31.67 27.35
CA LYS A 336 -43.25 -32.56 26.37
C LYS A 336 -42.82 -31.76 25.14
N TYR A 337 -41.77 -32.24 24.49
CA TYR A 337 -41.33 -31.80 23.17
C TYR A 337 -42.13 -32.53 22.07
N GLU A 338 -42.66 -31.77 21.11
CA GLU A 338 -43.26 -32.26 19.86
C GLU A 338 -42.21 -32.25 18.75
N ALA A 339 -42.23 -33.29 17.91
CA ALA A 339 -41.60 -33.31 16.59
C ALA A 339 -42.71 -33.48 15.56
N THR A 340 -42.88 -32.48 14.70
CA THR A 340 -43.86 -32.48 13.60
C THR A 340 -43.21 -32.99 12.32
N TYR A 341 -43.87 -33.95 11.69
CA TYR A 341 -43.63 -34.43 10.32
C TYR A 341 -44.82 -33.94 9.49
N GLN A 342 -44.54 -33.33 8.34
CA GLN A 342 -45.53 -32.66 7.51
C GLN A 342 -45.51 -33.28 6.12
N ASP A 343 -46.61 -33.92 5.74
CA ASP A 343 -46.91 -34.44 4.40
C ASP A 343 -48.27 -33.86 4.02
N ASP A 344 -48.33 -33.12 2.92
CA ASP A 344 -49.59 -32.68 2.31
C ASP A 344 -49.48 -32.80 0.79
N ARG A 345 -50.21 -33.77 0.25
CA ARG A 345 -50.63 -33.84 -1.14
C ARG A 345 -52.04 -33.26 -1.28
N TYR A 346 -52.17 -32.33 -2.22
CA TYR A 346 -53.30 -32.01 -3.10
C TYR A 346 -54.69 -31.76 -2.51
N ASN A 347 -55.16 -30.53 -2.75
CA ASN A 347 -56.39 -30.32 -3.50
C ASN A 347 -56.23 -29.12 -4.44
#